data_AF-A0A959TLW3-F1
#
_entry.id   AF-A0A959TLW3-F1
#
_cell.length_a   1.000
_cell.length_b   1.000
_cell.length_c   1.000
_cell.angle_alpha   90.00
_cell.angle_beta   90.00
_cell.angle_gamma   90.00
#
_symmetry.space_group_name_H-M   'P 1'
#
loop_
_entity.id
_entity.type
_entity.pdbx_description
1 polymer ?
#
loop_
_entity_poly.entity_id
_entity_poly.type
_entity_poly.pdbx_seq_one_letter_code
_entity_poly.pdbx_strand_id
1 'polypeptide(L)'
;MKHKLRFDPRFIAPFSRLVEFFWPALGVRGSFGPDRPSEHDRLKNGHMSTRNERTLTFTITGLFVTAIILMVMLSSCKHEPLLPPEAQFTGGGGGTVEPPPDTTVYCDPDTVYFQQTILPMLVTYCATPGCHDAITHEEGVRLYDYPHIMQQVHPFNPGNSDLYDEIQDGDMPPNNSPQLSADQMQLLYTWIMQGAQNNSCESTCDLDNVTWSGTILPLFELKCNGCHGGGSPQGSLALGNWTVASTVAMDGRLAGAVQHVTGYSEMPPSGGMLPQCDIDKILTWVQAGAPNN
;
A
#
# COMPACT_ATOMS: atom_id res chain seq x y z
N MET A 1 -1.32 28.54 -41.61
CA MET A 1 0.04 29.12 -41.62
C MET A 1 0.90 28.27 -40.68
N LYS A 2 1.86 27.53 -41.22
CA LYS A 2 2.69 26.55 -40.49
C LYS A 2 3.97 27.26 -40.01
N HIS A 3 4.16 27.41 -38.70
CA HIS A 3 5.44 27.88 -38.14
C HIS A 3 6.28 26.68 -37.71
N LYS A 4 7.39 26.49 -38.45
CA LYS A 4 8.45 25.51 -38.23
C LYS A 4 9.46 26.16 -37.28
N LEU A 5 9.62 25.66 -36.06
CA LEU A 5 10.73 26.02 -35.19
C LEU A 5 11.94 25.15 -35.57
N ARG A 6 13.03 25.81 -35.96
CA ARG A 6 14.35 25.20 -36.19
C ARG A 6 15.11 25.17 -34.87
N PHE A 7 15.59 23.99 -34.48
CA PHE A 7 16.59 23.83 -33.42
C PHE A 7 18.00 24.03 -34.00
N ASP A 8 18.81 24.85 -33.33
CA ASP A 8 20.20 25.18 -33.67
C ASP A 8 21.16 24.33 -32.81
N PRO A 9 21.99 23.43 -33.38
CA PRO A 9 22.91 22.59 -32.63
C PRO A 9 24.29 23.27 -32.53
N ARG A 10 24.46 24.17 -31.56
CA ARG A 10 25.76 24.82 -31.27
C ARG A 10 26.15 24.88 -29.80
N PHE A 11 25.73 23.91 -29.00
CA PHE A 11 26.30 23.71 -27.66
C PHE A 11 26.65 22.23 -27.45
N ILE A 12 27.77 21.82 -28.06
CA ILE A 12 28.54 20.64 -27.64
C ILE A 12 29.99 21.10 -27.57
N ALA A 13 30.56 21.15 -26.37
CA ALA A 13 31.99 20.98 -26.16
C ALA A 13 32.29 20.65 -24.68
N PRO A 14 33.38 19.93 -24.42
CA PRO A 14 33.47 18.94 -23.34
C PRO A 14 34.44 19.39 -22.24
N PHE A 15 34.22 18.99 -20.99
CA PHE A 15 35.30 18.97 -20.00
C PHE A 15 35.22 17.72 -19.13
N SER A 16 36.10 16.79 -19.48
CA SER A 16 36.59 15.75 -18.59
C SER A 16 37.59 16.36 -17.59
N ARG A 17 37.73 15.66 -16.45
CA ARG A 17 38.84 15.65 -15.48
C ARG A 17 38.76 16.53 -14.23
N LEU A 18 39.18 15.86 -13.13
CA LEU A 18 39.62 16.34 -11.80
C LEU A 18 38.44 16.55 -10.82
N VAL A 19 38.31 15.88 -9.67
CA VAL A 19 39.30 15.28 -8.76
C VAL A 19 38.59 14.21 -7.89
N GLU A 20 39.18 13.01 -7.80
CA GLU A 20 38.91 12.05 -6.72
C GLU A 20 39.75 12.42 -5.49
N PHE A 21 39.15 12.45 -4.29
CA PHE A 21 39.89 12.37 -3.03
C PHE A 21 39.02 11.74 -1.94
N PHE A 22 39.60 10.71 -1.30
CA PHE A 22 39.21 10.00 -0.06
C PHE A 22 38.20 8.83 -0.12
N TRP A 23 38.72 7.65 -0.47
CA TRP A 23 38.32 6.37 0.14
C TRP A 23 39.57 5.50 0.41
N PRO A 24 39.77 4.92 1.61
CA PRO A 24 40.92 4.06 1.86
C PRO A 24 40.61 2.58 1.58
N ALA A 25 41.49 2.00 0.77
CA ALA A 25 42.23 0.74 0.96
C ALA A 25 41.49 -0.52 1.45
N LEU A 26 41.19 -1.43 0.52
CA LEU A 26 41.49 -2.87 0.67
C LEU A 26 41.97 -3.42 -0.67
N GLY A 27 43.24 -3.83 -0.71
CA GLY A 27 43.89 -4.35 -1.91
C GLY A 27 43.69 -5.85 -2.07
N VAL A 28 43.32 -6.27 -3.29
CA VAL A 28 43.66 -7.59 -3.84
C VAL A 28 43.94 -7.40 -5.33
N ARG A 29 45.20 -7.67 -5.73
CA ARG A 29 45.63 -7.76 -7.12
C ARG A 29 45.15 -9.09 -7.71
N GLY A 30 44.57 -9.05 -8.91
CA GLY A 30 44.35 -10.22 -9.75
C GLY A 30 44.40 -9.82 -11.23
N SER A 31 45.51 -10.13 -11.89
CA SER A 31 45.74 -9.86 -13.31
C SER A 31 44.94 -10.82 -14.19
N PHE A 32 44.27 -10.26 -15.20
CA PHE A 32 43.76 -10.98 -16.37
C PHE A 32 44.93 -11.41 -17.27
N GLY A 33 44.89 -12.66 -17.71
CA GLY A 33 45.60 -13.18 -18.88
C GLY A 33 44.68 -14.18 -19.59
N PRO A 34 44.51 -14.11 -20.92
CA PRO A 34 43.64 -15.02 -21.66
C PRO A 34 44.46 -16.23 -22.12
N ASP A 35 43.88 -17.43 -22.08
CA ASP A 35 44.16 -18.47 -23.08
C ASP A 35 43.17 -19.64 -22.95
N ARG A 36 42.49 -19.92 -24.07
CA ARG A 36 41.74 -21.16 -24.31
C ARG A 36 42.74 -22.24 -24.73
N PRO A 37 42.52 -23.51 -24.37
CA PRO A 37 42.47 -24.50 -25.45
C PRO A 37 41.38 -25.57 -25.33
N SER A 38 41.22 -26.21 -26.48
CA SER A 38 40.22 -27.14 -26.99
C SER A 38 40.01 -28.45 -26.23
N GLU A 39 38.75 -28.87 -26.32
CA GLU A 39 38.19 -30.20 -26.16
C GLU A 39 38.90 -31.25 -27.03
N HIS A 40 39.51 -32.26 -26.40
CA HIS A 40 39.75 -33.59 -26.97
C HIS A 40 40.14 -34.59 -25.87
N ASP A 41 39.52 -35.76 -25.94
CA ASP A 41 39.95 -37.06 -25.42
C ASP A 41 39.65 -37.50 -23.97
N ARG A 42 38.76 -38.51 -23.95
CA ARG A 42 38.91 -39.84 -23.29
C ARG A 42 38.57 -40.00 -21.81
N LEU A 43 37.36 -40.51 -21.62
CA LEU A 43 37.00 -41.80 -21.01
C LEU A 43 38.08 -42.57 -20.20
N LYS A 44 37.59 -43.07 -19.05
CA LYS A 44 38.06 -44.16 -18.16
C LYS A 44 38.97 -43.71 -17.01
N ASN A 45 38.43 -43.78 -15.79
CA ASN A 45 38.82 -44.82 -14.82
C ASN A 45 37.97 -44.70 -13.55
N GLY A 46 37.28 -45.79 -13.20
CA GLY A 46 36.71 -45.98 -11.88
C GLY A 46 37.82 -46.15 -10.85
N HIS A 47 37.71 -45.44 -9.74
CA HIS A 47 38.50 -45.71 -8.55
C HIS A 47 37.58 -45.71 -7.33
N MET A 48 37.63 -46.82 -6.60
CA MET A 48 36.92 -47.09 -5.36
C MET A 48 37.06 -45.93 -4.37
N SER A 49 35.94 -45.32 -3.99
CA SER A 49 35.86 -44.40 -2.86
C SER A 49 35.89 -45.20 -1.55
N THR A 50 36.99 -45.11 -0.82
CA THR A 50 37.03 -45.46 0.60
C THR A 50 36.17 -44.46 1.36
N ARG A 51 35.07 -44.93 1.96
CA ARG A 51 34.16 -44.09 2.76
C ARG A 51 34.90 -43.57 4.00
N ASN A 52 34.99 -42.25 4.07
CA ASN A 52 35.56 -41.49 5.17
C ASN A 52 34.54 -41.40 6.32
N GLU A 53 34.79 -42.14 7.40
CA GLU A 53 33.96 -42.18 8.64
C GLU A 53 33.88 -40.81 9.37
N ARG A 54 34.61 -39.77 8.92
CA ARG A 54 34.67 -38.46 9.59
C ARG A 54 33.61 -37.46 9.14
N THR A 55 32.86 -37.73 8.07
CA THR A 55 31.85 -36.80 7.55
C THR A 55 30.48 -36.95 8.24
N LEU A 56 30.23 -38.10 8.88
CA LEU A 56 28.92 -38.41 9.47
C LEU A 56 28.71 -37.75 10.85
N THR A 57 29.78 -37.43 11.58
CA THR A 57 29.69 -36.79 12.91
C THR A 57 29.44 -35.29 12.84
N PHE A 58 29.87 -34.60 11.78
CA PHE A 58 29.67 -33.15 11.60
C PHE A 58 28.26 -32.79 11.11
N THR A 59 27.55 -33.69 10.43
CA THR A 59 26.17 -33.44 9.98
C THR A 59 25.15 -33.63 11.10
N ILE A 60 25.41 -34.55 12.03
CA ILE A 60 24.51 -34.85 13.15
C ILE A 60 24.51 -33.69 14.17
N THR A 61 25.68 -33.16 14.53
CA THR A 61 25.76 -32.03 15.48
C THR A 61 25.16 -30.74 14.91
N GLY A 62 25.27 -30.50 13.60
CA GLY A 62 24.63 -29.35 12.94
C GLY A 62 23.10 -29.42 12.95
N LEU A 63 22.52 -30.60 12.74
CA LEU A 63 21.06 -30.82 12.78
C LEU A 63 20.47 -30.66 14.19
N PHE A 64 21.22 -31.05 15.23
CA PHE A 64 20.76 -30.85 16.61
C PHE A 64 20.77 -29.38 17.03
N VAL A 65 21.76 -28.60 16.61
CA VAL A 65 21.84 -27.17 16.94
C VAL A 65 20.74 -26.36 16.22
N THR A 66 20.43 -26.68 14.96
CA THR A 66 19.33 -26.02 14.23
C THR A 66 17.96 -26.41 14.77
N ALA A 67 17.76 -27.66 15.20
CA ALA A 67 16.51 -28.10 15.83
C ALA A 67 16.28 -27.43 17.20
N ILE A 68 17.34 -27.22 18.00
CA ILE A 68 17.24 -26.53 19.29
C ILE A 68 16.92 -25.05 19.10
N ILE A 69 17.52 -24.38 18.10
CA ILE A 69 17.20 -22.98 17.78
C ILE A 69 15.74 -22.83 17.29
N LEU A 70 15.23 -23.79 16.52
CA LEU A 70 13.83 -23.81 16.07
C LEU A 70 12.84 -24.06 17.24
N MET A 71 13.19 -24.90 18.22
CA MET A 71 12.36 -25.12 19.42
C MET A 71 12.31 -23.90 20.34
N VAL A 72 13.39 -23.12 20.44
CA VAL A 72 13.41 -21.91 21.27
C VAL A 72 12.50 -20.82 20.69
N MET A 73 12.40 -20.70 19.37
CA MET A 73 11.53 -19.70 18.71
C MET A 73 10.03 -19.99 18.86
N LEU A 74 9.62 -21.25 19.07
CA LEU A 74 8.22 -21.62 19.28
C LEU A 74 7.72 -21.34 20.71
N SER A 75 8.60 -20.91 21.62
CA SER A 75 8.25 -20.64 23.03
C SER A 75 7.76 -19.21 23.32
N SER A 76 7.69 -18.32 22.31
CA SER A 76 7.27 -16.92 22.48
C SER A 76 5.84 -16.59 22.03
N CYS A 77 5.01 -17.58 21.68
CA CYS A 77 3.57 -17.34 21.46
C CYS A 77 2.75 -18.01 22.57
N LYS A 78 2.69 -17.39 23.75
CA LYS A 78 1.62 -17.71 24.72
C LYS A 78 0.44 -16.77 24.43
N HIS A 79 -0.60 -17.31 23.80
CA HIS A 79 -1.91 -16.68 23.75
C HIS A 79 -2.51 -16.64 25.16
N GLU A 80 -3.02 -15.46 25.54
CA GLU A 80 -3.79 -15.24 26.76
C GLU A 80 -5.10 -16.06 26.72
N PRO A 81 -5.46 -16.76 27.82
CA PRO A 81 -6.70 -17.52 27.86
C PRO A 81 -7.91 -16.59 27.95
N LEU A 82 -8.83 -16.72 26.99
CA LEU A 82 -10.14 -16.09 27.04
C LEU A 82 -10.90 -16.60 28.27
N LEU A 83 -11.15 -15.72 29.24
CA LEU A 83 -12.11 -15.97 30.31
C LEU A 83 -13.53 -15.87 29.72
N PRO A 84 -14.41 -16.87 29.95
CA PRO A 84 -15.79 -16.79 29.49
C PRO A 84 -16.58 -15.75 30.30
N PRO A 85 -17.56 -15.05 29.70
CA PRO A 85 -18.40 -14.11 30.42
C PRO A 85 -19.34 -14.87 31.37
N GLU A 86 -19.29 -14.55 32.66
CA GLU A 86 -20.31 -14.98 33.60
C GLU A 86 -21.64 -14.31 33.24
N ALA A 87 -22.62 -15.15 32.89
CA ALA A 87 -24.01 -14.76 32.85
C ALA A 87 -24.58 -14.82 34.28
N GLN A 88 -25.22 -13.73 34.71
CA GLN A 88 -26.56 -13.64 35.31
C GLN A 88 -26.65 -12.55 36.39
N PHE A 89 -27.47 -11.52 36.15
CA PHE A 89 -28.30 -10.96 37.21
C PHE A 89 -29.68 -10.55 36.67
N THR A 90 -30.70 -11.18 37.24
CA THR A 90 -32.12 -10.92 37.00
C THR A 90 -32.65 -9.91 38.02
N GLY A 91 -33.36 -8.88 37.55
CA GLY A 91 -34.49 -8.29 38.29
C GLY A 91 -34.27 -6.93 38.96
N GLY A 92 -34.94 -5.90 38.41
CA GLY A 92 -35.85 -5.03 39.16
C GLY A 92 -35.30 -3.82 39.94
N GLY A 93 -35.63 -2.61 39.44
CA GLY A 93 -36.09 -1.51 40.28
C GLY A 93 -35.13 -0.34 40.54
N GLY A 94 -35.38 0.77 39.83
CA GLY A 94 -35.25 2.16 40.32
C GLY A 94 -33.91 2.65 40.86
N GLY A 95 -33.23 3.52 40.09
CA GLY A 95 -32.18 4.39 40.63
C GLY A 95 -31.23 4.95 39.57
N THR A 96 -31.19 6.28 39.49
CA THR A 96 -30.16 7.15 38.89
C THR A 96 -29.77 6.91 37.43
N VAL A 97 -30.01 7.93 36.59
CA VAL A 97 -29.43 8.03 35.24
C VAL A 97 -27.92 8.24 35.40
N GLU A 98 -27.17 7.14 35.36
CA GLU A 98 -25.73 7.15 35.14
C GLU A 98 -25.49 7.66 33.71
N PRO A 99 -24.54 8.58 33.47
CA PRO A 99 -24.17 8.95 32.11
C PRO A 99 -23.73 7.67 31.37
N PRO A 100 -24.09 7.52 30.07
CA PRO A 100 -23.82 6.30 29.34
C PRO A 100 -22.31 6.00 29.40
N PRO A 101 -21.90 4.71 29.58
CA PRO A 101 -20.50 4.36 29.56
C PRO A 101 -19.91 4.84 28.23
N ASP A 102 -18.82 5.59 28.31
CA ASP A 102 -18.01 6.03 27.17
C ASP A 102 -17.63 4.80 26.35
N THR A 103 -18.45 4.52 25.33
CA THR A 103 -18.33 3.30 24.55
C THR A 103 -17.35 3.63 23.44
N THR A 104 -16.06 3.66 23.79
CA THR A 104 -15.00 3.83 22.80
C THR A 104 -15.06 2.63 21.85
N VAL A 105 -15.39 2.89 20.59
CA VAL A 105 -15.37 1.88 19.54
C VAL A 105 -13.91 1.63 19.18
N TYR A 106 -13.40 0.45 19.54
CA TYR A 106 -12.06 0.01 19.20
C TYR A 106 -12.10 -0.83 17.92
N CYS A 107 -11.38 -0.38 16.89
CA CYS A 107 -11.19 -1.15 15.67
C CYS A 107 -10.06 -2.15 15.84
N ASP A 108 -10.23 -3.34 15.30
CA ASP A 108 -9.18 -4.36 15.30
C ASP A 108 -8.08 -3.94 14.30
N PRO A 109 -6.82 -3.72 14.74
CA PRO A 109 -5.73 -3.30 13.86
C PRO A 109 -5.38 -4.36 12.81
N ASP A 110 -5.70 -5.63 13.03
CA ASP A 110 -5.43 -6.71 12.09
C ASP A 110 -6.58 -6.88 11.08
N THR A 111 -7.70 -6.18 11.23
CA THR A 111 -8.85 -6.25 10.31
C THR A 111 -8.79 -5.14 9.27
N VAL A 112 -8.91 -5.52 7.99
CA VAL A 112 -9.14 -4.56 6.92
C VAL A 112 -10.63 -4.32 6.77
N TYR A 113 -11.05 -3.07 6.96
CA TYR A 113 -12.45 -2.67 6.86
C TYR A 113 -12.79 -2.20 5.45
N PHE A 114 -13.78 -2.85 4.83
CA PHE A 114 -14.18 -2.59 3.46
C PHE A 114 -14.60 -1.13 3.25
N GLN A 115 -15.47 -0.60 4.13
CA GLN A 115 -16.05 0.73 3.95
C GLN A 115 -15.01 1.85 4.05
N GLN A 116 -14.05 1.74 4.98
CA GLN A 116 -13.05 2.78 5.23
C GLN A 116 -11.82 2.65 4.33
N THR A 117 -11.49 1.43 3.89
CA THR A 117 -10.23 1.13 3.20
C THR A 117 -10.44 0.69 1.74
N ILE A 118 -11.14 -0.43 1.51
CA ILE A 118 -11.18 -1.06 0.19
C ILE A 118 -12.09 -0.33 -0.79
N LEU A 119 -13.30 0.01 -0.37
CA LEU A 119 -14.25 0.72 -1.21
C LEU A 119 -13.69 2.05 -1.74
N PRO A 120 -13.16 2.97 -0.90
CA PRO A 120 -12.62 4.22 -1.42
C PRO A 120 -11.41 3.99 -2.32
N MET A 121 -10.55 3.01 -2.02
CA MET A 121 -9.43 2.65 -2.89
C MET A 121 -9.90 2.24 -4.29
N LEU A 122 -10.88 1.33 -4.39
CA LEU A 122 -11.40 0.87 -5.68
C LEU A 122 -12.16 1.97 -6.43
N VAL A 123 -12.92 2.81 -5.70
CA VAL A 123 -13.60 3.97 -6.30
C VAL A 123 -12.59 4.96 -6.88
N THR A 124 -11.53 5.25 -6.13
CA THR A 124 -10.52 6.26 -6.49
C THR A 124 -9.65 5.81 -7.66
N TYR A 125 -9.26 4.54 -7.74
CA TYR A 125 -8.32 4.04 -8.72
C TYR A 125 -8.96 3.34 -9.93
N CYS A 126 -10.18 2.81 -9.79
CA CYS A 126 -10.79 1.94 -10.81
C CYS A 126 -12.16 2.44 -11.27
N ALA A 127 -12.98 2.99 -10.37
CA ALA A 127 -14.37 3.36 -10.67
C ALA A 127 -14.53 4.81 -11.19
N THR A 128 -13.69 5.21 -12.14
CA THR A 128 -13.73 6.54 -12.75
C THR A 128 -14.58 6.55 -14.03
N PRO A 129 -15.16 7.70 -14.43
CA PRO A 129 -15.92 7.79 -15.68
C PRO A 129 -15.09 7.36 -16.89
N GLY A 130 -15.61 6.40 -17.66
CA GLY A 130 -14.92 5.75 -18.77
C GLY A 130 -14.24 4.42 -18.41
N CYS A 131 -14.16 4.07 -17.13
CA CYS A 131 -13.59 2.82 -16.61
C CYS A 131 -14.68 2.03 -15.85
N HIS A 132 -14.44 1.54 -14.63
CA HIS A 132 -15.33 0.63 -13.91
C HIS A 132 -16.33 1.34 -12.96
N ASP A 133 -16.86 2.49 -13.37
CA ASP A 133 -17.80 3.31 -12.58
C ASP A 133 -19.25 2.75 -12.60
N ALA A 134 -20.20 3.52 -12.07
CA ALA A 134 -21.61 3.11 -12.05
C ALA A 134 -22.33 3.23 -13.41
N ILE A 135 -21.80 4.04 -14.34
CA ILE A 135 -22.52 4.48 -15.54
C ILE A 135 -21.91 3.90 -16.82
N THR A 136 -20.61 4.07 -17.00
CA THR A 136 -19.88 3.68 -18.21
C THR A 136 -19.39 2.24 -18.16
N HIS A 137 -18.93 1.79 -16.98
CA HIS A 137 -18.55 0.41 -16.65
C HIS A 137 -17.95 -0.40 -17.80
N GLU A 138 -16.66 -0.17 -18.06
CA GLU A 138 -15.88 -0.91 -19.05
C GLU A 138 -15.94 -2.42 -18.78
N GLU A 139 -16.15 -3.17 -19.87
CA GLU A 139 -16.37 -4.64 -19.86
C GLU A 139 -17.54 -5.12 -18.97
N GLY A 140 -18.43 -4.21 -18.57
CA GLY A 140 -19.54 -4.50 -17.67
C GLY A 140 -19.13 -4.66 -16.20
N VAL A 141 -17.86 -4.45 -15.87
CA VAL A 141 -17.32 -4.52 -14.51
C VAL A 141 -17.61 -3.21 -13.76
N ARG A 142 -18.13 -3.33 -12.54
CA ARG A 142 -18.51 -2.21 -11.67
C ARG A 142 -17.80 -2.32 -10.33
N LEU A 143 -17.00 -1.32 -9.96
CA LEU A 143 -16.14 -1.33 -8.77
C LEU A 143 -16.46 -0.22 -7.76
N TYR A 144 -17.73 0.22 -7.71
CA TYR A 144 -18.18 1.34 -6.87
C TYR A 144 -19.07 0.92 -5.68
N ASP A 145 -19.46 -0.35 -5.58
CA ASP A 145 -20.26 -0.86 -4.46
C ASP A 145 -19.93 -2.33 -4.15
N TYR A 146 -20.30 -2.76 -2.95
CA TYR A 146 -19.98 -4.10 -2.47
C TYR A 146 -20.57 -5.23 -3.35
N PRO A 147 -21.88 -5.23 -3.68
CA PRO A 147 -22.46 -6.32 -4.48
C PRO A 147 -21.80 -6.53 -5.84
N HIS A 148 -21.33 -5.47 -6.50
CA HIS A 148 -20.67 -5.58 -7.79
C HIS A 148 -19.19 -5.94 -7.66
N ILE A 149 -18.49 -5.38 -6.66
CA ILE A 149 -17.09 -5.75 -6.38
C ILE A 149 -17.00 -7.26 -6.09
N MET A 150 -17.94 -7.82 -5.33
CA MET A 150 -17.97 -9.25 -5.03
C MET A 150 -18.22 -10.17 -6.23
N GLN A 151 -18.63 -9.63 -7.38
CA GLN A 151 -18.70 -10.42 -8.63
C GLN A 151 -17.30 -10.71 -9.19
N GLN A 152 -16.30 -9.94 -8.79
CA GLN A 152 -14.90 -10.04 -9.22
C GLN A 152 -13.99 -10.63 -8.13
N VAL A 153 -14.56 -11.01 -6.98
CA VAL A 153 -13.81 -11.42 -5.79
C VAL A 153 -14.32 -12.75 -5.28
N HIS A 154 -13.39 -13.66 -5.04
CA HIS A 154 -13.63 -14.94 -4.38
C HIS A 154 -13.12 -14.86 -2.93
N PRO A 155 -14.01 -14.81 -1.92
CA PRO A 155 -13.63 -14.78 -0.51
C PRO A 155 -12.62 -15.86 -0.15
N PHE A 156 -11.64 -15.51 0.66
CA PHE A 156 -10.54 -16.38 1.10
C PHE A 156 -9.61 -16.88 -0.01
N ASN A 157 -9.75 -16.40 -1.25
CA ASN A 157 -8.94 -16.84 -2.38
C ASN A 157 -8.56 -15.70 -3.35
N PRO A 158 -7.50 -14.93 -3.03
CA PRO A 158 -7.00 -13.86 -3.90
C PRO A 158 -6.61 -14.36 -5.30
N GLY A 159 -5.94 -15.52 -5.41
CA GLY A 159 -5.48 -16.05 -6.70
C GLY A 159 -6.58 -16.74 -7.54
N ASN A 160 -7.84 -16.57 -7.16
CA ASN A 160 -9.00 -16.90 -7.99
C ASN A 160 -9.95 -15.70 -8.04
N SER A 161 -9.48 -14.49 -7.69
CA SER A 161 -10.28 -13.27 -7.72
C SER A 161 -9.80 -12.44 -8.90
N ASP A 162 -10.62 -12.36 -9.96
CA ASP A 162 -10.32 -11.59 -11.17
C ASP A 162 -9.85 -10.16 -10.82
N LEU A 163 -10.48 -9.51 -9.83
CA LEU A 163 -10.05 -8.18 -9.35
C LEU A 163 -8.58 -8.14 -8.87
N TYR A 164 -8.16 -9.16 -8.12
CA TYR A 164 -6.80 -9.21 -7.59
C TYR A 164 -5.79 -9.55 -8.69
N ASP A 165 -6.14 -10.50 -9.55
CA ASP A 165 -5.25 -11.01 -10.60
C ASP A 165 -4.96 -9.91 -11.65
N GLU A 166 -5.98 -9.20 -12.14
CA GLU A 166 -5.83 -8.11 -13.12
C GLU A 166 -4.96 -6.95 -12.59
N ILE A 167 -5.05 -6.66 -11.29
CA ILE A 167 -4.20 -5.63 -10.66
C ILE A 167 -2.78 -6.14 -10.45
N GLN A 168 -2.62 -7.38 -10.03
CA GLN A 168 -1.32 -8.00 -9.80
C GLN A 168 -0.51 -8.12 -11.10
N ASP A 169 -1.16 -8.42 -12.21
CA ASP A 169 -0.53 -8.59 -13.52
C ASP A 169 -0.23 -7.24 -14.20
N GLY A 170 -0.76 -6.13 -13.67
CA GLY A 170 -0.52 -4.78 -14.16
C GLY A 170 -1.35 -4.42 -15.39
N ASP A 171 -2.41 -5.18 -15.66
CA ASP A 171 -3.38 -4.89 -16.70
C ASP A 171 -4.30 -3.74 -16.25
N MET A 172 -4.65 -3.71 -14.96
CA MET A 172 -5.47 -2.65 -14.35
C MET A 172 -4.86 -2.07 -13.06
N PRO A 173 -4.96 -0.75 -12.80
CA PRO A 173 -5.38 0.28 -13.74
C PRO A 173 -4.44 0.38 -14.96
N PRO A 174 -4.85 0.94 -16.10
CA PRO A 174 -3.99 1.02 -17.28
C PRO A 174 -2.65 1.71 -16.97
N ASN A 175 -1.56 1.27 -17.61
CA ASN A 175 -0.18 1.72 -17.36
C ASN A 175 0.05 3.25 -17.34
N ASN A 176 -0.81 4.03 -18.01
CA ASN A 176 -0.77 5.50 -18.05
C ASN A 176 -1.58 6.18 -16.93
N SER A 177 -2.14 5.40 -16.00
CA SER A 177 -2.93 5.85 -14.86
C SER A 177 -2.18 5.58 -13.55
N PRO A 178 -2.51 6.29 -12.46
CA PRO A 178 -1.96 5.97 -11.13
C PRO A 178 -2.24 4.51 -10.76
N GLN A 179 -1.19 3.82 -10.31
CA GLN A 179 -1.24 2.41 -9.90
C GLN A 179 -1.41 2.31 -8.38
N LEU A 180 -1.95 1.19 -7.91
CA LEU A 180 -1.92 0.87 -6.49
C LEU A 180 -0.47 0.67 -6.03
N SER A 181 -0.14 1.15 -4.83
CA SER A 181 1.12 0.85 -4.17
C SER A 181 1.16 -0.62 -3.70
N ALA A 182 2.36 -1.12 -3.39
CA ALA A 182 2.51 -2.46 -2.82
C ALA A 182 1.70 -2.63 -1.51
N ASP A 183 1.62 -1.58 -0.68
CA ASP A 183 0.85 -1.59 0.56
C ASP A 183 -0.66 -1.63 0.28
N GLN A 184 -1.12 -0.88 -0.73
CA GLN A 184 -2.52 -0.92 -1.19
C GLN A 184 -2.88 -2.31 -1.75
N MET A 185 -1.98 -2.93 -2.50
CA MET A 185 -2.14 -4.30 -2.99
C MET A 185 -2.23 -5.29 -1.81
N GLN A 186 -1.41 -5.10 -0.77
CA GLN A 186 -1.45 -5.92 0.43
C GLN A 186 -2.76 -5.73 1.21
N LEU A 187 -3.31 -4.52 1.29
CA LEU A 187 -4.62 -4.28 1.90
C LEU A 187 -5.73 -5.03 1.16
N LEU A 188 -5.72 -4.99 -0.18
CA LEU A 188 -6.66 -5.74 -1.01
C LEU A 188 -6.52 -7.25 -0.78
N TYR A 189 -5.29 -7.78 -0.84
CA TYR A 189 -4.98 -9.18 -0.55
C TYR A 189 -5.55 -9.61 0.81
N THR A 190 -5.23 -8.84 1.86
CA THR A 190 -5.61 -9.15 3.24
C THR A 190 -7.13 -9.14 3.40
N TRP A 191 -7.83 -8.15 2.83
CA TRP A 191 -9.30 -8.12 2.88
C TRP A 191 -9.93 -9.33 2.21
N ILE A 192 -9.43 -9.75 1.03
CA ILE A 192 -9.93 -10.96 0.36
C ILE A 192 -9.66 -12.20 1.24
N MET A 193 -8.46 -12.31 1.80
CA MET A 193 -8.09 -13.39 2.73
C MET A 193 -8.92 -13.40 4.02
N GLN A 194 -9.45 -12.26 4.45
CA GLN A 194 -10.36 -12.13 5.60
C GLN A 194 -11.83 -12.42 5.26
N GLY A 195 -12.08 -12.95 4.07
CA GLY A 195 -13.41 -13.34 3.60
C GLY A 195 -14.16 -12.23 2.89
N ALA A 196 -13.46 -11.17 2.45
CA ALA A 196 -14.02 -10.07 1.66
C ALA A 196 -15.31 -9.50 2.28
N GLN A 197 -15.30 -9.23 3.58
CA GLN A 197 -16.49 -8.83 4.33
C GLN A 197 -16.91 -7.40 3.98
N ASN A 198 -18.21 -7.12 3.97
CA ASN A 198 -18.75 -5.76 3.93
C ASN A 198 -18.77 -5.15 5.35
N ASN A 199 -17.60 -5.07 5.97
CA ASN A 199 -17.42 -4.59 7.34
C ASN A 199 -17.05 -3.09 7.36
N SER A 200 -17.32 -2.47 8.50
CA SER A 200 -16.95 -1.09 8.78
C SER A 200 -16.50 -0.98 10.23
N CYS A 201 -15.50 -0.15 10.47
CA CYS A 201 -15.22 0.34 11.81
C CYS A 201 -14.84 1.80 11.73
N GLU A 202 -15.56 2.60 12.51
CA GLU A 202 -15.25 3.99 12.73
C GLU A 202 -14.87 4.12 14.19
N SER A 203 -13.55 4.12 14.44
CA SER A 203 -13.04 4.53 15.74
C SER A 203 -13.37 6.00 15.98
N THR A 204 -13.25 6.44 17.23
CA THR A 204 -13.29 7.85 17.58
C THR A 204 -12.32 8.62 16.68
N CYS A 205 -12.82 9.68 16.03
CA CYS A 205 -12.00 10.47 15.12
C CYS A 205 -10.90 11.20 15.88
N ASP A 206 -9.66 10.71 15.76
CA ASP A 206 -8.49 11.37 16.35
C ASP A 206 -8.09 12.57 15.48
N LEU A 207 -8.19 13.76 16.07
CA LEU A 207 -7.78 15.04 15.50
C LEU A 207 -6.59 15.67 16.23
N ASP A 208 -6.09 15.04 17.31
CA ASP A 208 -5.06 15.64 18.16
C ASP A 208 -3.67 15.55 17.53
N ASN A 209 -3.42 14.54 16.69
CA ASN A 209 -2.10 14.27 16.08
C ASN A 209 -2.15 14.17 14.56
N VAL A 210 -2.90 15.05 13.89
CA VAL A 210 -2.94 15.08 12.43
C VAL A 210 -1.63 15.62 11.87
N THR A 211 -0.88 14.78 11.16
CA THR A 211 0.37 15.16 10.48
C THR A 211 0.30 14.93 8.98
N TRP A 212 1.17 15.60 8.23
CA TRP A 212 1.27 15.36 6.78
C TRP A 212 1.64 13.90 6.50
N SER A 213 2.77 13.45 7.05
CA SER A 213 3.34 12.14 6.74
C SER A 213 2.55 10.97 7.34
N GLY A 214 1.94 11.16 8.51
CA GLY A 214 1.25 10.11 9.26
C GLY A 214 -0.25 10.04 9.04
N THR A 215 -0.88 11.12 8.57
CA THR A 215 -2.35 11.19 8.42
C THR A 215 -2.79 11.59 7.03
N ILE A 216 -2.32 12.74 6.55
CA ILE A 216 -2.86 13.35 5.32
C ILE A 216 -2.35 12.67 4.05
N LEU A 217 -1.05 12.38 3.97
CA LEU A 217 -0.48 11.70 2.82
C LEU A 217 -1.09 10.29 2.63
N PRO A 218 -1.19 9.43 3.66
CA PRO A 218 -1.88 8.14 3.51
C PRO A 218 -3.35 8.28 3.11
N LEU A 219 -4.05 9.28 3.64
CA LEU A 219 -5.44 9.57 3.26
C LEU A 219 -5.54 9.96 1.78
N PHE A 220 -4.63 10.82 1.30
CA PHE A 220 -4.58 11.23 -0.11
C PHE A 220 -4.19 10.09 -1.03
N GLU A 221 -3.24 9.24 -0.63
CA GLU A 221 -2.89 8.03 -1.35
C GLU A 221 -4.10 7.11 -1.50
N LEU A 222 -4.87 6.91 -0.43
CA LEU A 222 -6.03 6.02 -0.46
C LEU A 222 -7.21 6.60 -1.26
N LYS A 223 -7.47 7.91 -1.15
CA LYS A 223 -8.77 8.49 -1.57
C LYS A 223 -8.67 9.54 -2.67
N CYS A 224 -7.49 10.08 -2.96
CA CYS A 224 -7.33 11.21 -3.89
C CYS A 224 -6.41 10.89 -5.08
N ASN A 225 -5.33 10.14 -4.83
CA ASN A 225 -4.22 10.01 -5.77
C ASN A 225 -4.50 9.09 -6.96
N GLY A 226 -5.64 8.40 -7.02
CA GLY A 226 -6.10 7.72 -8.24
C GLY A 226 -6.39 8.67 -9.40
N CYS A 227 -6.74 9.93 -9.10
CA CYS A 227 -6.86 11.01 -10.10
C CYS A 227 -5.79 12.09 -9.91
N HIS A 228 -5.37 12.35 -8.67
CA HIS A 228 -4.42 13.42 -8.31
C HIS A 228 -2.98 12.93 -8.07
N GLY A 229 -2.65 11.71 -8.52
CA GLY A 229 -1.32 11.11 -8.40
C GLY A 229 -0.67 10.77 -9.74
N GLY A 230 0.40 9.97 -9.68
CA GLY A 230 1.12 9.47 -10.86
C GLY A 230 1.82 10.54 -11.71
N GLY A 231 2.16 10.18 -12.94
CA GLY A 231 2.86 11.06 -13.89
C GLY A 231 1.98 12.10 -14.59
N SER A 232 0.65 11.95 -14.51
CA SER A 232 -0.33 12.81 -15.18
C SER A 232 -1.50 13.17 -14.24
N PRO A 233 -1.25 13.89 -13.14
CA PRO A 233 -2.28 14.24 -12.18
C PRO A 233 -3.33 15.18 -12.79
N GLN A 234 -4.61 14.87 -12.57
CA GLN A 234 -5.72 15.70 -13.03
C GLN A 234 -5.66 17.10 -12.43
N GLY A 235 -6.01 18.10 -13.24
CA GLY A 235 -5.90 19.51 -12.85
C GLY A 235 -4.47 19.99 -12.58
N SER A 236 -3.44 19.18 -12.93
CA SER A 236 -2.03 19.40 -12.57
C SER A 236 -1.82 19.48 -11.05
N LEU A 237 -2.68 18.82 -10.27
CA LEU A 237 -2.62 18.78 -8.81
C LEU A 237 -2.08 17.44 -8.33
N ALA A 238 -0.75 17.33 -8.24
CA ALA A 238 -0.06 16.17 -7.69
C ALA A 238 -0.17 16.14 -6.14
N LEU A 239 -1.26 15.60 -5.60
CA LEU A 239 -1.53 15.66 -4.16
C LEU A 239 -0.63 14.76 -3.30
N GLY A 240 0.13 13.83 -3.90
CA GLY A 240 1.23 13.15 -3.20
C GLY A 240 2.43 14.05 -2.88
N ASN A 241 2.49 15.27 -3.44
CA ASN A 241 3.56 16.24 -3.18
C ASN A 241 3.07 17.30 -2.18
N TRP A 242 3.75 17.39 -1.03
CA TRP A 242 3.41 18.35 0.02
C TRP A 242 3.34 19.80 -0.48
N THR A 243 4.25 20.23 -1.36
CA THR A 243 4.26 21.62 -1.87
C THR A 243 2.99 21.95 -2.65
N VAL A 244 2.48 20.98 -3.43
CA VAL A 244 1.24 21.15 -4.19
C VAL A 244 0.04 21.07 -3.25
N ALA A 245 0.02 20.08 -2.37
CA ALA A 245 -1.03 19.86 -1.38
C ALA A 245 -1.21 21.07 -0.45
N SER A 246 -0.12 21.61 0.10
CA SER A 246 -0.17 22.79 0.98
C SER A 246 -0.62 24.04 0.23
N THR A 247 -0.25 24.20 -1.04
CA THR A 247 -0.74 25.33 -1.86
C THR A 247 -2.26 25.29 -2.03
N VAL A 248 -2.84 24.14 -2.41
CA VAL A 248 -4.30 24.00 -2.57
C VAL A 248 -5.05 24.01 -1.24
N ALA A 249 -4.38 23.63 -0.15
CA ALA A 249 -4.90 23.75 1.20
C ALA A 249 -5.03 25.22 1.60
N MET A 250 -3.96 26.00 1.41
CA MET A 250 -3.89 27.40 1.83
C MET A 250 -4.70 28.35 0.96
N ASP A 251 -4.97 28.01 -0.30
CA ASP A 251 -5.87 28.79 -1.17
C ASP A 251 -7.36 28.41 -1.02
N GLY A 252 -7.67 27.48 -0.14
CA GLY A 252 -9.03 27.06 0.22
C GLY A 252 -9.69 26.10 -0.79
N ARG A 253 -9.05 25.78 -1.92
CA ARG A 253 -9.62 24.86 -2.91
C ARG A 253 -9.80 23.46 -2.35
N LEU A 254 -8.84 22.96 -1.57
CA LEU A 254 -8.94 21.64 -0.98
C LEU A 254 -10.16 21.54 -0.05
N ALA A 255 -10.28 22.47 0.90
CA ALA A 255 -11.38 22.49 1.86
C ALA A 255 -12.74 22.66 1.16
N GLY A 256 -12.84 23.54 0.17
CA GLY A 256 -14.08 23.76 -0.59
C GLY A 256 -14.48 22.53 -1.41
N ALA A 257 -13.51 21.84 -2.03
CA ALA A 257 -13.75 20.67 -2.86
C ALA A 257 -14.25 19.46 -2.02
N VAL A 258 -13.56 19.13 -0.92
CA VAL A 258 -13.90 17.94 -0.11
C VAL A 258 -15.17 18.11 0.72
N GLN A 259 -15.60 19.34 0.98
CA GLN A 259 -16.88 19.66 1.62
C GLN A 259 -18.00 19.91 0.60
N HIS A 260 -17.74 19.77 -0.70
CA HIS A 260 -18.69 20.04 -1.78
C HIS A 260 -19.34 21.43 -1.67
N VAL A 261 -18.54 22.45 -1.33
CA VAL A 261 -19.03 23.83 -1.23
C VAL A 261 -19.38 24.35 -2.62
N THR A 262 -20.57 24.94 -2.77
CA THR A 262 -21.01 25.52 -4.04
C THR A 262 -19.99 26.51 -4.58
N GLY A 263 -19.57 26.31 -5.84
CA GLY A 263 -18.55 27.12 -6.51
C GLY A 263 -17.15 26.49 -6.54
N TYR A 264 -16.95 25.37 -5.85
CA TYR A 264 -15.75 24.53 -5.95
C TYR A 264 -16.04 23.27 -6.77
N SER A 265 -15.01 22.68 -7.37
CA SER A 265 -15.14 21.35 -7.98
C SER A 265 -15.28 20.32 -6.86
N GLU A 266 -16.42 19.63 -6.81
CA GLU A 266 -16.70 18.58 -5.84
C GLU A 266 -15.70 17.42 -5.97
N MET A 267 -15.16 16.96 -4.84
CA MET A 267 -14.19 15.86 -4.80
C MET A 267 -14.49 14.92 -3.63
N PRO A 268 -14.65 13.59 -3.87
CA PRO A 268 -14.54 12.91 -5.17
C PRO A 268 -15.63 13.33 -6.19
N PRO A 269 -15.31 13.36 -7.51
CA PRO A 269 -16.21 13.90 -8.53
C PRO A 269 -17.39 12.97 -8.85
N SER A 270 -17.24 11.69 -8.52
CA SER A 270 -18.25 10.65 -8.62
C SER A 270 -18.19 9.80 -7.36
N GLY A 271 -19.30 9.70 -6.65
CA GLY A 271 -19.40 8.99 -5.37
C GLY A 271 -20.04 9.85 -4.28
N GLY A 272 -20.20 9.26 -3.10
CA GLY A 272 -20.55 10.03 -1.90
C GLY A 272 -19.40 10.92 -1.45
N MET A 273 -19.73 11.94 -0.66
CA MET A 273 -18.74 12.76 0.04
C MET A 273 -17.84 11.86 0.91
N LEU A 274 -16.60 12.29 1.16
CA LEU A 274 -15.70 11.58 2.08
C LEU A 274 -16.38 11.39 3.46
N PRO A 275 -16.05 10.31 4.19
CA PRO A 275 -16.47 10.17 5.58
C PRO A 275 -16.10 11.42 6.39
N GLN A 276 -16.98 11.84 7.31
CA GLN A 276 -16.81 13.11 8.01
C GLN A 276 -15.47 13.20 8.75
N CYS A 277 -15.00 12.11 9.37
CA CYS A 277 -13.71 12.09 10.05
C CYS A 277 -12.51 12.37 9.11
N ASP A 278 -12.57 11.91 7.85
CA ASP A 278 -11.51 12.18 6.87
C ASP A 278 -11.50 13.66 6.48
N ILE A 279 -12.69 14.25 6.32
CA ILE A 279 -12.83 15.70 6.10
C ILE A 279 -12.28 16.46 7.31
N ASP A 280 -12.65 16.07 8.52
CA ASP A 280 -12.21 16.73 9.75
C ASP A 280 -10.68 16.68 9.91
N LYS A 281 -10.04 15.55 9.57
CA LYS A 281 -8.57 15.44 9.52
C LYS A 281 -7.98 16.40 8.51
N ILE A 282 -8.51 16.44 7.27
CA ILE A 282 -8.05 17.38 6.24
C ILE A 282 -8.19 18.83 6.73
N LEU A 283 -9.34 19.20 7.27
CA LEU A 283 -9.61 20.56 7.75
C LEU A 283 -8.74 20.92 8.95
N THR A 284 -8.47 19.98 9.86
CA THR A 284 -7.56 20.18 11.00
C THR A 284 -6.15 20.49 10.51
N TRP A 285 -5.64 19.72 9.55
CA TRP A 285 -4.33 19.98 8.95
C TRP A 285 -4.28 21.31 8.19
N VAL A 286 -5.34 21.66 7.44
CA VAL A 286 -5.46 22.96 6.77
C VAL A 286 -5.44 24.11 7.79
N GLN A 287 -6.21 24.00 8.88
CA GLN A 287 -6.28 25.01 9.95
C GLN A 287 -4.93 25.19 10.67
N ALA A 288 -4.14 24.11 10.79
CA ALA A 288 -2.78 24.15 11.32
C ALA A 288 -1.75 24.80 10.36
N GLY A 289 -2.17 25.27 9.18
CA GLY A 289 -1.29 25.88 8.18
C GLY A 289 -0.64 24.89 7.22
N ALA A 290 -1.23 23.70 7.06
CA ALA A 290 -0.74 22.63 6.20
C ALA A 290 0.75 22.27 6.41
N PRO A 291 1.21 22.03 7.66
CA PRO A 291 2.62 21.77 7.94
C PRO A 291 3.13 20.50 7.26
N ASN A 292 4.44 20.46 6.94
CA ASN A 292 5.14 19.27 6.48
C ASN A 292 5.78 18.54 7.67
N ASN A 293 4.96 17.80 8.42
CA ASN A 293 5.34 17.14 9.67
C ASN A 293 5.06 15.63 9.69
#